data_AF-A0A327JJV7-F1
#
_entry.id   AF-A0A327JJV7-F1
#
_cell.length_a   1.000
_cell.length_b   1.000
_cell.length_c   1.000
_cell.angle_alpha   90.00
_cell.angle_beta   90.00
_cell.angle_gamma   90.00
#
_symmetry.space_group_name_H-M   'P 1'
#
loop_
_entity.id
_entity.type
_entity.pdbx_description
1 polymer ?
#
loop_
_entity_poly.entity_id
_entity_poly.type
_entity_poly.pdbx_seq_one_letter_code
_entity_poly.pdbx_strand_id
1 'polypeptide(L)'
;MSREFGSFQPGYLYQQIDFAVSDLADAYHESSRVWSGLLSEFQPVAVAICGAEACDTGPEQTIIEAIEALPRLRKELETIENFLAPYKAVAEQAIKTRLKA
;
A
#
# COMPACT_ATOMS: atom_id res chain seq x y z
N MET A 1 -12.39 22.56 -8.65
CA MET A 1 -12.32 21.10 -8.74
C MET A 1 -10.91 20.72 -9.11
N SER A 2 -10.20 19.97 -8.24
CA SER A 2 -8.85 19.50 -8.55
C SER A 2 -8.93 18.56 -9.74
N ARG A 3 -8.08 18.80 -10.75
CA ARG A 3 -8.01 17.99 -11.98
C ARG A 3 -7.57 16.55 -11.69
N GLU A 4 -7.04 16.29 -10.50
CA GLU A 4 -6.59 14.97 -10.03
C GLU A 4 -7.72 14.09 -9.48
N PHE A 5 -8.85 14.71 -9.09
CA PHE A 5 -10.00 14.04 -8.46
C PHE A 5 -11.35 14.40 -9.12
N GLY A 6 -11.33 15.20 -10.19
CA GLY A 6 -12.50 15.91 -10.71
C GLY A 6 -13.25 15.23 -11.86
N SER A 7 -13.09 13.93 -12.05
CA SER A 7 -13.91 13.18 -13.00
C SER A 7 -13.89 11.70 -12.65
N PHE A 8 -15.06 11.08 -12.58
CA PHE A 8 -15.28 9.62 -12.54
C PHE A 8 -14.81 8.88 -13.83
N GLN A 9 -13.86 9.44 -14.56
CA GLN A 9 -12.98 8.68 -15.46
C GLN A 9 -11.76 8.26 -14.62
N PRO A 10 -11.05 7.16 -14.91
CA PRO A 10 -9.91 6.73 -14.11
C PRO A 10 -8.93 7.89 -13.93
N GLY A 11 -9.01 8.55 -12.78
CA GLY A 11 -8.27 9.77 -12.49
C GLY A 11 -6.79 9.45 -12.36
N TYR A 12 -5.96 10.49 -12.37
CA TYR A 12 -4.51 10.34 -12.25
C TYR A 12 -4.12 9.47 -11.03
N LEU A 13 -4.83 9.59 -9.91
CA LEU A 13 -4.60 8.77 -8.72
C LEU A 13 -4.90 7.28 -8.93
N TYR A 14 -6.03 6.94 -9.56
CA TYR A 14 -6.41 5.55 -9.83
C TYR A 14 -5.34 4.85 -10.67
N GLN A 15 -4.92 5.53 -11.73
CA GLN A 15 -3.89 5.04 -12.64
C GLN A 15 -2.52 4.91 -11.94
N GLN A 16 -2.15 5.87 -11.10
CA GLN A 16 -0.83 5.84 -10.44
C GLN A 16 -0.67 4.69 -9.46
N ILE A 17 -1.68 4.39 -8.65
CA ILE A 17 -1.58 3.27 -7.71
C ILE A 17 -1.64 1.94 -8.46
N ASP A 18 -2.49 1.79 -9.47
CA ASP A 18 -2.53 0.58 -10.30
C ASP A 18 -1.21 0.33 -11.03
N PHE A 19 -0.61 1.37 -11.61
CA PHE A 19 0.71 1.25 -12.25
C PHE A 19 1.78 0.90 -11.22
N ALA A 20 1.78 1.52 -10.04
CA ALA A 20 2.72 1.19 -8.98
C ALA A 20 2.58 -0.26 -8.51
N VAL A 21 1.35 -0.78 -8.36
CA VAL A 21 1.10 -2.18 -8.02
C VAL A 21 1.65 -3.11 -9.10
N SER A 22 1.38 -2.82 -10.37
CA SER A 22 1.88 -3.61 -11.51
C SER A 22 3.41 -3.61 -11.58
N ASP A 23 4.03 -2.43 -11.49
CA ASP A 23 5.49 -2.28 -11.55
C ASP A 23 6.18 -3.03 -10.40
N LEU A 24 5.57 -3.02 -9.20
CA LEU A 24 6.10 -3.74 -8.05
C LEU A 24 5.90 -5.25 -8.15
N ALA A 25 4.78 -5.71 -8.72
CA ALA A 25 4.51 -7.14 -8.91
C ALA A 25 5.53 -7.79 -9.87
N ASP A 26 5.90 -7.07 -10.94
CA ASP A 26 6.88 -7.51 -11.93
C ASP A 26 8.33 -7.16 -11.57
N ALA A 27 8.55 -6.51 -10.43
CA ALA A 27 9.87 -6.06 -10.02
C ALA A 27 10.84 -7.24 -9.82
N TYR A 28 12.09 -7.04 -10.25
CA TYR A 28 13.16 -8.02 -10.08
C TYR A 28 13.45 -8.32 -8.60
N HIS A 29 13.44 -7.28 -7.76
CA HIS A 29 13.75 -7.38 -6.34
C HIS A 29 12.55 -7.88 -5.54
N GLU A 30 12.77 -8.93 -4.74
CA GLU A 30 11.75 -9.48 -3.85
C GLU A 30 11.24 -8.45 -2.84
N SER A 31 12.12 -7.55 -2.37
CA SER A 31 11.74 -6.44 -1.51
C SER A 31 10.64 -5.59 -2.13
N SER A 32 10.66 -5.38 -3.44
CA SER A 32 9.66 -4.58 -4.16
C SER A 32 8.34 -5.36 -4.32
N ARG A 33 8.43 -6.66 -4.64
CA ARG A 33 7.25 -7.55 -4.76
C ARG A 33 6.47 -7.70 -3.46
N VAL A 34 7.15 -7.75 -2.32
CA VAL A 34 6.49 -7.85 -1.00
C VAL A 34 5.60 -6.64 -0.69
N TRP A 35 5.87 -5.47 -1.28
CA TRP A 35 5.01 -4.29 -1.12
C TRP A 35 3.82 -4.24 -2.10
N SER A 36 3.85 -5.00 -3.19
CA SER A 36 2.76 -4.97 -4.19
C SER A 36 1.45 -5.48 -3.59
N GLY A 37 1.51 -6.50 -2.73
CA GLY A 37 0.33 -7.05 -2.02
C GLY A 37 -0.35 -6.00 -1.14
N LEU A 38 0.43 -5.28 -0.32
CA LEU A 38 -0.10 -4.21 0.52
C LEU A 38 -0.76 -3.10 -0.32
N LEU A 39 -0.09 -2.65 -1.39
CA LEU A 39 -0.62 -1.57 -2.22
C LEU A 39 -1.88 -1.99 -2.99
N SER A 40 -1.94 -3.24 -3.44
CA SER A 40 -3.14 -3.79 -4.11
C SER A 40 -4.34 -3.80 -3.18
N GLU A 41 -4.15 -4.16 -1.91
CA GLU A 41 -5.23 -4.18 -0.91
C GLU A 41 -5.59 -2.76 -0.42
N PHE A 42 -4.63 -1.84 -0.45
CA PHE A 42 -4.82 -0.47 0.03
C PHE A 42 -5.48 0.44 -1.01
N GLN A 43 -5.23 0.21 -2.30
CA GLN A 43 -5.76 1.02 -3.41
C GLN A 43 -7.27 1.28 -3.31
N PRO A 44 -8.16 0.27 -3.16
CA PRO A 44 -9.60 0.52 -3.10
C PRO A 44 -9.99 1.40 -1.89
N VAL A 45 -9.28 1.26 -0.77
CA VAL A 45 -9.49 2.09 0.43
C VAL A 45 -9.05 3.54 0.21
N ALA A 46 -7.88 3.74 -0.39
CA ALA A 46 -7.36 5.07 -0.72
C ALA A 46 -8.30 5.80 -1.69
N VAL A 47 -8.75 5.11 -2.73
CA VAL A 47 -9.73 5.59 -3.71
C VAL A 47 -11.05 5.97 -3.04
N ALA A 48 -11.56 5.12 -2.15
CA ALA A 48 -12.80 5.34 -1.43
C ALA A 48 -12.76 6.62 -0.57
N ILE A 49 -11.68 6.82 0.18
CA ILE A 49 -11.47 8.01 1.02
C ILE A 49 -11.33 9.25 0.14
N CYS A 50 -10.49 9.20 -0.89
CA CYS A 50 -10.25 10.31 -1.80
C CYS A 50 -11.51 10.73 -2.58
N GLY A 51 -12.31 9.76 -3.04
CA GLY A 51 -13.57 10.04 -3.73
C GLY A 51 -14.59 10.70 -2.80
N ALA A 52 -14.69 10.25 -1.55
CA ALA A 52 -15.55 10.85 -0.54
C ALA A 52 -15.14 12.30 -0.20
N GLU A 53 -13.84 12.56 0.01
CA GLU A 53 -13.28 13.91 0.23
C GLU A 53 -13.50 14.84 -0.97
N ALA A 54 -13.41 14.33 -2.19
CA ALA A 54 -13.62 15.10 -3.42
C ALA A 54 -15.09 15.42 -3.70
N CYS A 55 -16.03 14.92 -2.88
CA CYS A 55 -17.48 14.93 -3.14
C CYS A 55 -17.83 14.33 -4.53
N ASP A 56 -17.01 13.41 -5.03
CA ASP A 56 -17.21 12.80 -6.34
C ASP A 56 -18.31 11.73 -6.22
N THR A 57 -19.23 11.68 -7.19
CA THR A 57 -20.41 10.81 -7.16
C THR A 57 -20.09 9.37 -7.56
N GLY A 58 -19.05 8.79 -6.95
CA GLY A 58 -18.75 7.37 -7.08
C GLY A 58 -19.73 6.49 -6.28
N PRO A 59 -19.79 5.18 -6.55
CA PRO A 59 -20.68 4.28 -5.83
C PRO A 59 -20.40 4.35 -4.32
N GLU A 60 -21.47 4.36 -3.50
CA GLU A 60 -21.43 4.36 -2.02
C GLU A 60 -20.87 3.03 -1.46
N GLN A 61 -19.67 2.63 -1.89
CA GLN A 61 -19.04 1.37 -1.53
C GLN A 61 -17.91 1.54 -0.48
N THR A 62 -17.81 2.70 0.16
CA THR A 62 -16.53 3.18 0.67
C THR A 62 -16.12 2.73 2.08
N ILE A 63 -17.04 2.57 3.02
CA ILE A 63 -16.68 2.22 4.42
C ILE A 63 -16.70 0.71 4.66
N ILE A 64 -17.69 0.00 4.12
CA ILE A 64 -17.82 -1.45 4.36
C ILE A 64 -16.68 -2.20 3.67
N GLU A 65 -16.36 -1.86 2.42
CA GLU A 65 -15.24 -2.47 1.71
C GLU A 65 -13.89 -2.17 2.39
N ALA A 66 -13.72 -0.96 2.94
CA ALA A 66 -12.55 -0.63 3.73
C ALA A 66 -12.45 -1.47 5.01
N ILE A 67 -13.57 -1.67 5.72
CA ILE A 67 -13.65 -2.55 6.89
C ILE A 67 -13.30 -3.99 6.51
N GLU A 68 -13.83 -4.48 5.39
CA GLU A 68 -13.56 -5.83 4.87
C GLU A 68 -12.12 -6.01 4.37
N ALA A 69 -11.43 -4.93 3.98
CA ALA A 69 -10.04 -4.94 3.57
C ALA A 69 -9.06 -4.98 4.76
N LEU A 70 -9.45 -4.50 5.95
CA LEU A 70 -8.57 -4.42 7.13
C LEU A 70 -7.88 -5.75 7.50
N PRO A 71 -8.55 -6.92 7.49
CA PRO A 71 -7.88 -8.19 7.76
C PRO A 71 -6.84 -8.55 6.70
N ARG A 72 -7.10 -8.25 5.43
CA ARG A 72 -6.15 -8.50 4.33
C ARG A 72 -4.95 -7.57 4.42
N LEU A 73 -5.18 -6.27 4.64
CA LEU A 73 -4.12 -5.29 4.91
C LEU A 73 -3.22 -5.69 6.08
N ARG A 74 -3.81 -6.19 7.17
CA ARG A 74 -3.04 -6.70 8.32
C ARG A 74 -2.13 -7.87 7.94
N LYS A 75 -2.65 -8.82 7.16
CA LYS A 75 -1.88 -9.97 6.68
C LYS A 75 -0.72 -9.55 5.77
N GLU A 76 -0.93 -8.56 4.90
CA GLU A 76 0.14 -8.04 4.04
C GLU A 76 1.21 -7.31 4.86
N LEU A 77 0.81 -6.55 5.89
CA LEU A 77 1.75 -5.95 6.85
C LEU A 77 2.57 -7.00 7.59
N GLU A 78 1.94 -8.08 8.08
CA GLU A 78 2.65 -9.19 8.71
C GLU A 78 3.65 -9.85 7.75
N THR A 79 3.31 -9.95 6.46
CA THR A 79 4.21 -10.49 5.42
C THR A 79 5.44 -9.60 5.25
N ILE A 80 5.26 -8.28 5.19
CA ILE A 80 6.35 -7.30 5.14
C ILE A 80 7.21 -7.38 6.40
N GLU A 81 6.60 -7.43 7.58
CA GLU A 81 7.32 -7.54 8.87
C GLU A 81 8.19 -8.79 8.93
N ASN A 82 7.63 -9.94 8.51
CA ASN A 82 8.37 -11.20 8.44
C ASN A 82 9.54 -11.13 7.45
N PHE A 83 9.35 -10.50 6.29
CA PHE A 83 10.43 -10.27 5.33
C PHE A 83 11.55 -9.39 5.90
N LEU A 84 11.20 -8.34 6.65
CA LEU A 84 12.16 -7.40 7.24
C LEU A 84 12.85 -7.92 8.51
N ALA A 85 12.28 -8.92 9.19
CA ALA A 85 12.77 -9.41 10.47
C ALA A 85 14.26 -9.83 10.46
N PRO A 86 14.78 -10.57 9.45
CA PRO A 86 16.20 -10.93 9.40
C PRO A 86 17.11 -9.70 9.25
N TYR A 87 16.72 -8.73 8.41
CA TYR A 87 17.49 -7.50 8.21
C TYR A 87 17.57 -6.68 9.50
N LYS A 88 16.44 -6.58 10.21
CA LYS A 88 16.38 -5.94 11.52
C LYS A 88 17.32 -6.61 12.52
N ALA A 89 17.30 -7.95 12.59
CA ALA A 89 18.18 -8.70 13.49
C ALA A 89 19.67 -8.46 13.22
N VAL A 90 20.06 -8.43 11.94
CA VAL A 90 21.45 -8.12 11.53
C VAL A 90 21.83 -6.69 11.90
N ALA A 91 20.96 -5.71 11.65
CA ALA A 91 21.20 -4.31 11.99
C ALA A 91 21.36 -4.11 13.51
N GLU A 92 20.47 -4.70 14.30
CA GLU A 92 20.54 -4.65 15.76
C GLU A 92 21.83 -5.29 16.30
N GLN A 93 22.26 -6.42 15.71
CA GLN A 93 23.49 -7.08 16.09
C GLN A 93 24.74 -6.25 15.71
N ALA A 94 24.76 -5.62 14.54
CA ALA A 94 25.86 -4.76 14.12
C ALA A 94 26.05 -3.57 15.08
N ILE A 95 24.95 -2.94 15.50
CA ILE A 95 24.97 -1.85 16.48
C ILE A 95 25.51 -2.35 17.83
N LYS A 96 25.04 -3.49 18.33
CA LYS A 96 25.52 -4.08 19.59
C LYS A 96 27.02 -4.38 19.55
N THR A 97 27.54 -4.90 18.44
CA THR A 97 28.97 -5.19 18.29
C THR A 97 29.79 -3.90 18.28
N ARG A 98 29.33 -2.86 17.57
CA ARG A 98 30.02 -1.56 17.52
C ARG A 98 30.06 -0.84 18.87
N LEU A 99 29.02 -0.98 19.70
CA LEU A 99 28.97 -0.38 21.04
C LEU A 99 29.84 -1.13 22.07
N LYS A 100 30.29 -2.35 21.76
CA LYS A 100 31.17 -3.17 22.62
C LYS A 100 32.65 -3.07 22.25
N ALA A 101 32.98 -2.44 21.12
CA ALA A 101 34.34 -2.17 20.65
C ALA A 101 34.76 -0.76 21.05
#